data_AF-A0A1Y2VSQ6-F1
#
_entry.id   AF-A0A1Y2VSQ6-F1
#
_cell.length_a   1.000
_cell.length_b   1.000
_cell.length_c   1.000
_cell.angle_alpha   90.00
_cell.angle_beta   90.00
_cell.angle_gamma   90.00
#
_symmetry.space_group_name_H-M   'P 1'
#
loop_
_entity.id
_entity.type
_entity.pdbx_description
1 polymer ?
#
loop_
_entity_poly.entity_id
_entity_poly.type
_entity_poly.pdbx_seq_one_letter_code
_entity_poly.pdbx_strand_id
1 'polypeptide(L)'
;MHKRTLLNRISSTASRRNTNKLNTKKKKSSKSASQIKDKQGQPIEEGDKVWTKARGGRHEGQVEQVVRSAGEAEEAGVENPPKVLFQDQHGHGAAHNPGMLEHK
;
A
#
# COMPACT_ATOMS: atom_id res chain seq x y z
N MET A 1 -69.10 40.42 -5.26
CA MET A 1 -67.91 40.90 -4.52
C MET A 1 -66.90 39.77 -4.42
N HIS A 2 -65.62 40.09 -4.71
CA HIS A 2 -64.37 39.34 -4.45
C HIS A 2 -64.04 38.10 -5.29
N LYS A 3 -63.33 38.40 -6.40
CA LYS A 3 -62.29 37.57 -7.03
C LYS A 3 -61.26 37.09 -6.01
N ARG A 4 -60.73 35.86 -6.14
CA ARG A 4 -59.34 35.49 -5.81
C ARG A 4 -58.96 34.09 -6.36
N THR A 5 -58.12 34.14 -7.40
CA THR A 5 -56.97 33.28 -7.76
C THR A 5 -56.53 32.24 -6.71
N LEU A 6 -56.06 31.05 -7.10
CA LEU A 6 -54.65 30.81 -7.44
C LEU A 6 -54.46 29.60 -8.38
N LEU A 7 -53.78 29.85 -9.50
CA LEU A 7 -53.19 28.86 -10.40
C LEU A 7 -51.98 28.20 -9.71
N ASN A 8 -52.00 26.87 -9.54
CA ASN A 8 -50.80 26.12 -9.16
C ASN A 8 -49.88 26.00 -10.36
N ARG A 9 -48.92 26.93 -10.43
CA ARG A 9 -47.83 26.97 -11.40
C ARG A 9 -46.70 26.10 -10.90
N ILE A 10 -46.69 24.81 -11.26
CA ILE A 10 -45.52 23.95 -11.02
C ILE A 10 -44.48 24.30 -12.08
N SER A 11 -43.61 25.25 -11.74
CA SER A 11 -42.36 25.50 -12.43
C SER A 11 -41.32 24.48 -11.96
N SER A 12 -41.11 23.43 -12.74
CA SER A 12 -39.87 22.66 -12.67
C SER A 12 -39.22 22.69 -14.03
N THR A 13 -38.46 23.75 -14.27
CA THR A 13 -37.47 23.82 -15.34
C THR A 13 -36.54 22.63 -15.19
N ALA A 14 -36.76 21.60 -16.01
CA ALA A 14 -35.93 20.41 -16.04
C ALA A 14 -34.48 20.82 -16.28
N SER A 15 -33.69 20.54 -15.26
CA SER A 15 -32.29 20.88 -15.12
C SER A 15 -31.48 20.44 -16.34
N ARG A 16 -30.59 21.34 -16.76
CA ARG A 16 -29.56 21.19 -17.78
C ARG A 16 -28.96 19.77 -17.73
N ARG A 17 -29.18 18.98 -18.77
CA ARG A 17 -28.36 17.79 -19.00
C ARG A 17 -26.97 18.26 -19.40
N ASN A 18 -26.10 18.30 -18.39
CA ASN A 18 -24.68 18.59 -18.52
C ASN A 18 -24.03 17.49 -19.37
N THR A 19 -23.55 17.88 -20.54
CA THR A 19 -22.80 17.03 -21.46
C THR A 19 -21.39 16.81 -20.91
N ASN A 20 -21.19 15.77 -20.11
CA ASN A 20 -19.84 15.31 -19.78
C ASN A 20 -19.28 14.51 -20.97
N LYS A 21 -18.85 15.25 -22.00
CA LYS A 21 -17.84 14.83 -22.96
C LYS A 21 -16.55 15.52 -22.54
N LEU A 22 -15.74 14.86 -21.71
CA LEU A 22 -14.32 15.17 -21.58
C LEU A 22 -13.53 13.91 -21.23
N ASN A 23 -12.40 13.80 -21.94
CA ASN A 23 -11.13 13.23 -21.54
C ASN A 23 -10.93 11.72 -21.73
N THR A 24 -10.43 11.32 -22.91
CA THR A 24 -9.01 11.35 -23.36
C THR A 24 -8.27 10.08 -22.95
N LYS A 25 -7.67 9.43 -23.96
CA LYS A 25 -6.65 8.39 -23.87
C LYS A 25 -5.65 8.61 -22.72
N LYS A 26 -5.10 7.48 -22.25
CA LYS A 26 -3.95 7.28 -21.34
C LYS A 26 -4.23 7.50 -19.84
N LYS A 27 -4.33 6.38 -19.12
CA LYS A 27 -3.22 5.90 -18.26
C LYS A 27 -3.49 4.44 -17.85
N LYS A 28 -2.81 3.50 -18.53
CA LYS A 28 -2.32 2.29 -17.82
C LYS A 28 -1.21 2.80 -16.89
N SER A 29 -1.59 3.29 -15.70
CA SER A 29 -0.65 3.29 -14.58
C SER A 29 -0.83 1.94 -13.92
N SER A 30 0.06 0.99 -14.24
CA SER A 30 0.33 -0.13 -13.34
C SER A 30 0.43 0.46 -11.94
N LYS A 31 -0.50 0.10 -11.06
CA LYS A 31 -0.40 0.40 -9.63
C LYS A 31 0.97 -0.12 -9.21
N SER A 32 1.95 0.77 -9.08
CA SER A 32 3.28 0.41 -8.61
C SER A 32 3.05 -0.22 -7.26
N ALA A 33 3.17 -1.55 -7.16
CA ALA A 33 3.19 -2.23 -5.87
C ALA A 33 4.12 -1.41 -5.00
N SER A 34 3.62 -0.89 -3.88
CA SER A 34 4.36 0.01 -3.01
C SER A 34 5.68 -0.67 -2.68
N GLN A 35 6.76 -0.19 -3.28
CA GLN A 35 8.06 -0.84 -3.22
C GLN A 35 8.48 -0.86 -1.75
N ILE A 36 8.71 -2.05 -1.21
CA ILE A 36 9.17 -2.22 0.17
C ILE A 36 10.59 -1.72 0.22
N LYS A 37 10.86 -0.82 1.15
CA LYS A 37 12.14 -0.11 1.25
C LYS A 37 12.76 -0.29 2.62
N ASP A 38 14.07 -0.36 2.64
CA ASP A 38 14.87 -0.35 3.85
C ASP A 38 14.85 1.03 4.53
N LYS A 39 15.60 1.14 5.62
CA LYS A 39 15.73 2.38 6.38
C LYS A 39 16.36 3.53 5.59
N GLN A 40 17.15 3.24 4.56
CA GLN A 40 17.79 4.21 3.66
C GLN A 40 16.92 4.53 2.43
N GLY A 41 15.77 3.89 2.28
CA GLY A 41 14.88 4.07 1.14
C GLY A 41 15.24 3.21 -0.09
N GLN A 42 16.18 2.27 0.05
CA GLN A 42 16.54 1.31 -1.00
C GLN A 42 15.48 0.19 -1.07
N PRO A 43 15.06 -0.26 -2.27
CA PRO A 43 14.20 -1.44 -2.39
C PRO A 43 14.80 -2.65 -1.69
N ILE A 44 13.96 -3.45 -1.02
CA ILE A 44 14.34 -4.79 -0.54
C ILE A 44 13.64 -5.82 -1.42
N GLU A 45 14.42 -6.75 -1.97
CA GLU A 45 13.99 -7.89 -2.76
C GLU A 45 14.50 -9.21 -2.17
N GLU A 46 13.94 -10.33 -2.66
CA GLU A 46 14.39 -11.66 -2.26
C GLU A 46 15.81 -11.90 -2.75
N GLY A 47 16.65 -12.49 -1.90
CA GLY A 47 18.07 -12.66 -2.17
C GLY A 47 18.96 -11.49 -1.72
N ASP A 48 18.38 -10.34 -1.32
CA ASP A 48 19.19 -9.24 -0.80
C ASP A 48 19.77 -9.55 0.57
N LYS A 49 20.96 -9.01 0.86
CA LYS A 49 21.59 -9.16 2.17
C LYS A 49 21.22 -7.98 3.05
N VAL A 50 20.47 -8.26 4.11
CA VAL A 50 19.97 -7.27 5.05
C VAL A 50 20.55 -7.50 6.44
N TRP A 51 20.61 -6.43 7.22
CA TRP A 51 21.00 -6.53 8.61
C TRP A 51 20.24 -5.54 9.50
N THR A 52 20.22 -5.85 10.80
CA THR A 52 19.78 -4.93 11.83
C THR A 52 20.62 -5.08 13.10
N LYS A 53 20.74 -4.01 13.86
CA LYS A 53 21.53 -3.98 15.10
C LYS A 53 20.72 -4.55 16.26
N ALA A 54 21.32 -5.49 16.99
CA ALA A 54 20.77 -6.02 18.24
C ALA A 54 21.67 -5.64 19.43
N ARG A 55 21.16 -5.75 20.66
CA ARG A 55 21.99 -5.51 21.85
C ARG A 55 23.03 -6.63 21.97
N GLY A 56 24.31 -6.29 21.79
CA GLY A 56 25.41 -7.25 21.85
C GLY A 56 25.69 -7.97 20.52
N GLY A 57 25.09 -7.54 19.41
CA GLY A 57 25.33 -8.17 18.11
C GLY A 57 24.55 -7.56 16.97
N ARG A 58 24.20 -8.40 15.99
CA ARG A 58 23.40 -8.07 14.82
C ARG A 58 22.60 -9.31 14.40
N HIS A 59 21.49 -9.09 13.71
CA HIS A 59 20.88 -10.13 12.88
C HIS A 59 21.17 -9.75 11.44
N GLU A 60 21.88 -10.63 10.73
CA GLU A 60 22.29 -10.42 9.36
C GLU A 60 22.00 -11.68 8.57
N GLY A 61 21.35 -11.52 7.42
CA GLY A 61 20.90 -12.65 6.63
C GLY A 61 20.50 -12.27 5.22
N GLN A 62 20.20 -13.28 4.42
CA GLN A 62 19.66 -13.12 3.08
C GLN A 62 18.14 -13.17 3.14
N VAL A 63 17.48 -12.23 2.47
CA VAL A 63 16.01 -12.16 2.42
C VAL A 63 15.47 -13.38 1.71
N GLU A 64 14.60 -14.11 2.39
CA GLU A 64 13.90 -15.28 1.85
C GLU A 64 12.56 -14.89 1.26
N GLN A 65 11.83 -13.99 1.93
CA GLN A 65 10.51 -13.58 1.52
C GLN A 65 10.19 -12.15 1.97
N VAL A 66 9.52 -11.40 1.11
CA VAL A 66 8.96 -10.08 1.44
C VAL A 66 7.44 -10.18 1.50
N VAL A 67 6.90 -10.20 2.72
CA VAL A 67 5.47 -10.23 3.00
C VAL A 67 4.90 -8.83 2.86
N ARG A 68 4.01 -8.65 1.89
CA ARG A 68 3.40 -7.36 1.53
C ARG A 68 1.95 -7.25 1.95
N SER A 69 1.24 -8.37 2.00
CA SER A 69 -0.22 -8.42 2.24
C SER A 69 -0.56 -9.19 3.51
N ALA A 70 -1.78 -9.01 4.02
CA ALA A 70 -2.25 -9.73 5.21
C ALA A 70 -2.41 -11.25 4.96
N GLY A 71 -2.77 -11.66 3.75
CA GLY A 71 -2.87 -13.09 3.39
C GLY A 71 -1.50 -13.78 3.40
N GLU A 72 -0.49 -13.15 2.79
CA GLU A 72 0.90 -13.64 2.87
C GLU A 72 1.41 -13.68 4.32
N ALA A 73 0.98 -12.73 5.15
CA ALA A 73 1.36 -12.66 6.56
C ALA A 73 0.76 -13.82 7.36
N GLU A 74 -0.52 -14.16 7.11
CA GLU A 74 -1.18 -15.31 7.72
C GLU A 74 -0.53 -16.63 7.31
N GLU A 75 -0.21 -16.81 6.02
CA GLU A 75 0.49 -18.00 5.51
C GLU A 75 1.90 -18.15 6.11
N ALA A 76 2.62 -17.04 6.28
CA ALA A 76 3.95 -17.01 6.87
C ALA A 76 3.94 -16.99 8.41
N GLY A 77 2.77 -16.93 9.05
CA GLY A 77 2.62 -16.85 10.52
C GLY A 77 3.22 -15.58 11.12
N VAL A 78 3.24 -14.47 10.38
CA VAL A 78 3.76 -13.17 10.83
C VAL A 78 2.64 -12.14 10.93
N GLU A 79 2.77 -11.21 11.86
CA GLU A 79 1.80 -10.12 12.04
C GLU A 79 2.33 -8.80 11.51
N ASN A 80 1.42 -7.87 11.22
CA ASN A 80 1.70 -6.48 10.86
C ASN A 80 2.58 -6.33 9.60
N PRO A 81 2.06 -6.69 8.40
CA PRO A 81 2.76 -6.41 7.14
C PRO A 81 2.96 -4.89 6.94
N PRO A 82 4.06 -4.47 6.28
CA PRO A 82 5.04 -5.32 5.59
C PRO A 82 6.10 -5.92 6.51
N LYS A 83 6.48 -7.16 6.21
CA LYS A 83 7.55 -7.90 6.90
C LYS A 83 8.55 -8.49 5.92
N VAL A 84 9.81 -8.53 6.35
CA VAL A 84 10.91 -9.18 5.64
C VAL A 84 11.37 -10.35 6.48
N LEU A 85 11.34 -11.54 5.88
CA LEU A 85 11.77 -12.79 6.48
C LEU A 85 13.16 -13.15 5.96
N PHE A 86 14.06 -13.51 6.87
CA PHE A 86 15.42 -13.96 6.54
C PHE A 86 15.95 -14.90 7.63
N GLN A 87 16.87 -15.79 7.26
CA GLN A 87 17.68 -16.53 8.23
C GLN A 87 18.92 -15.71 8.61
N ASP A 88 19.14 -15.53 9.91
CA ASP A 88 20.31 -14.82 10.41
C ASP A 88 21.58 -15.69 10.38
N GLN A 89 22.72 -15.10 10.75
CA GLN A 89 24.02 -15.77 10.72
C GLN A 89 24.15 -16.98 11.66
N HIS A 90 23.18 -17.20 12.55
CA HIS A 90 23.12 -18.34 13.47
C HIS A 90 22.12 -19.41 13.01
N GLY A 91 21.45 -19.21 11.87
CA GLY A 91 20.42 -20.10 11.35
C GLY A 91 19.06 -19.91 12.00
N HIS A 92 18.83 -18.77 12.68
CA HIS A 92 17.52 -18.45 13.24
C HIS A 92 16.69 -17.65 12.23
N GLY A 93 15.44 -18.06 12.03
CA GLY A 93 14.49 -17.28 11.24
C GLY A 93 14.11 -15.97 11.96
N ALA A 94 14.16 -14.86 11.24
CA ALA A 94 13.82 -13.53 11.74
C ALA A 94 12.81 -12.85 10.80
N ALA A 95 11.79 -12.22 11.38
CA ALA A 95 10.79 -11.43 10.66
C ALA A 95 10.83 -9.97 11.12
N HIS A 96 11.38 -9.07 10.29
CA HIS A 96 11.60 -7.68 10.67
C HIS A 96 10.84 -6.67 9.81
N ASN A 97 10.55 -5.51 10.39
CA ASN A 97 9.98 -4.41 9.62
C ASN A 97 11.05 -3.87 8.66
N PRO A 98 10.71 -3.63 7.38
CA PRO A 98 11.68 -3.24 6.37
C PRO A 98 12.38 -1.92 6.71
N GLY A 99 11.68 -0.94 7.28
CA GLY A 99 12.25 0.34 7.72
C GLY A 99 13.23 0.25 8.92
N MET A 100 13.46 -0.94 9.46
CA MET A 100 14.44 -1.21 10.53
C MET A 100 15.63 -2.04 10.05
N LEU A 101 15.60 -2.45 8.77
CA LEU A 101 16.67 -3.14 8.10
C LEU A 101 17.50 -2.15 7.29
N GLU A 102 18.74 -2.52 7.06
CA GLU A 102 19.66 -1.82 6.18
C GLU A 102 20.30 -2.86 5.25
N HIS A 103 20.58 -2.49 4.00
CA HIS A 103 21.44 -3.31 3.15
C HIS A 103 22.85 -3.39 3.73
N LYS A 104 23.50 -4.54 3.56
CA LYS A 104 24.88 -4.76 3.99
C LYS A 104 25.89 -4.52 2.87
#